data_AF-A0A218XR46-F1
#
_entry.id   AF-A0A218XR46-F1
#
_cell.length_a   1.000
_cell.length_b   1.000
_cell.length_c   1.000
_cell.angle_alpha   90.00
_cell.angle_beta   90.00
_cell.angle_gamma   90.00
#
_symmetry.space_group_name_H-M   'P 1'
#
loop_
_entity.id
_entity.type
_entity.pdbx_description
1 polymer ?
#
loop_
_entity_poly.entity_id
_entity_poly.type
_entity_poly.pdbx_seq_one_letter_code
_entity_poly.pdbx_strand_id
1 'polypeptide(L)'
;MDQTGERYSKEANDFNTKPKTTGLSETIMPHILNLYASRATPRDFDIYAENAAFEDPLTSANGLQQIKSAFYSIPKVFKESRIVEYTVKENEVSPGKHEILVDSKQYYKFLGKDVDLVSLIKLYIENGKVVRHEDWWDKKPPRSRETEKIPMFGRAMEVMRRGAMLTIHAMMGFGKDPQPET
;
A
#
# COMPACT_ATOMS: atom_id res chain seq x y z
N MET A 1 -59.87 16.95 -10.39
CA MET A 1 -58.63 17.59 -9.93
C MET A 1 -58.22 16.88 -8.64
N ASP A 2 -56.91 16.62 -8.55
CA ASP A 2 -56.14 16.23 -7.36
C ASP A 2 -56.13 14.76 -6.86
N GLN A 3 -55.04 14.10 -7.29
CA GLN A 3 -54.04 13.40 -6.46
C GLN A 3 -54.51 12.37 -5.43
N THR A 4 -54.39 11.09 -5.80
CA THR A 4 -54.26 9.98 -4.83
C THR A 4 -52.79 9.62 -4.69
N GLY A 5 -52.13 10.25 -3.73
CA GLY A 5 -50.83 9.85 -3.23
C GLY A 5 -50.93 8.65 -2.27
N GLU A 6 -49.91 7.80 -2.34
CA GLU A 6 -49.29 7.03 -1.25
C GLU A 6 -50.16 6.22 -0.27
N ARG A 7 -50.01 4.88 -0.31
CA ARG A 7 -49.37 4.10 0.78
C ARG A 7 -49.50 2.59 0.56
N TYR A 8 -48.38 1.88 0.76
CA TYR A 8 -48.14 0.60 1.48
C TYR A 8 -46.83 0.03 0.90
N SER A 9 -45.80 -0.36 1.65
CA SER A 9 -45.73 -0.90 3.00
C SER A 9 -44.40 -0.57 3.69
N LYS A 10 -44.48 -0.46 5.01
CA LYS A 10 -43.40 -0.54 5.99
C LYS A 10 -42.54 -1.80 5.77
N GLU A 11 -41.25 -1.70 6.06
CA GLU A 11 -40.70 -2.36 7.25
C GLU A 11 -39.44 -1.64 7.73
N ALA A 12 -39.51 -1.22 8.99
CA ALA A 12 -38.41 -0.67 9.75
C ALA A 12 -37.47 -1.82 10.13
N ASN A 13 -36.17 -1.60 10.01
CA ASN A 13 -35.21 -2.39 10.76
C ASN A 13 -34.41 -1.46 11.66
N ASP A 14 -34.58 -1.68 12.96
CA ASP A 14 -33.89 -1.06 14.06
C ASP A 14 -32.36 -1.15 13.86
N PHE A 15 -31.73 -0.04 13.52
CA PHE A 15 -30.29 0.12 13.68
C PHE A 15 -29.98 0.55 15.11
N ASN A 16 -30.23 -0.34 16.08
CA ASN A 16 -29.44 -0.35 17.30
C ASN A 16 -28.31 -1.37 17.12
N THR A 17 -27.19 -0.90 16.59
CA THR A 17 -25.96 -1.69 16.57
C THR A 17 -24.82 -0.76 16.97
N LYS A 18 -24.29 -1.02 18.17
CA LYS A 18 -22.95 -0.76 18.73
C LYS A 18 -22.07 0.31 18.03
N PRO A 19 -21.29 1.13 18.76
CA PRO A 19 -20.39 2.11 18.14
C PRO A 19 -19.57 1.42 17.05
N LYS A 20 -19.71 1.93 15.82
CA LYS A 20 -19.06 1.44 14.60
C LYS A 20 -17.57 1.42 14.90
N THR A 21 -17.06 0.25 15.25
CA THR A 21 -15.64 0.05 15.51
C THR A 21 -15.02 0.11 14.14
N THR A 22 -14.54 1.29 13.76
CA THR A 22 -13.86 1.53 12.49
C THR A 22 -12.77 0.47 12.36
N GLY A 23 -12.84 -0.36 11.31
CA GLY A 23 -11.91 -1.49 11.15
C GLY A 23 -10.46 -1.01 11.04
N LEU A 24 -9.47 -1.85 11.37
CA LEU A 24 -8.06 -1.47 11.19
C LEU A 24 -7.76 -1.14 9.73
N SER A 25 -8.37 -1.88 8.80
CA SER A 25 -8.33 -1.60 7.37
C SER A 25 -8.88 -0.22 7.01
N GLU A 26 -10.01 0.23 7.59
CA GLU A 26 -10.57 1.56 7.33
C GLU A 26 -9.62 2.69 7.77
N THR A 27 -8.77 2.43 8.76
CA THR A 27 -7.77 3.39 9.24
C THR A 27 -6.49 3.38 8.40
N ILE A 28 -6.03 2.20 7.98
CA ILE A 28 -4.74 2.04 7.29
C ILE A 28 -4.85 2.34 5.79
N MET A 29 -5.95 1.94 5.14
CA MET A 29 -6.08 1.99 3.69
C MET A 29 -5.93 3.39 3.07
N PRO A 30 -6.49 4.49 3.64
CA PRO A 30 -6.30 5.82 3.07
C PRO A 30 -4.82 6.20 2.90
N HIS A 31 -3.99 5.84 3.89
CA HIS A 31 -2.55 6.09 3.86
C HIS A 31 -1.86 5.24 2.79
N ILE A 32 -2.20 3.94 2.70
CA ILE A 32 -1.66 3.06 1.65
C ILE A 32 -2.01 3.58 0.26
N LEU A 33 -3.25 4.02 0.04
CA LEU A 33 -3.66 4.61 -1.24
C LEU A 33 -2.83 5.86 -1.58
N ASN A 34 -2.57 6.74 -0.62
CA ASN A 34 -1.73 7.93 -0.83
C ASN A 34 -0.28 7.56 -1.20
N LEU A 35 0.30 6.55 -0.52
CA LEU A 35 1.64 6.06 -0.80
C LEU A 35 1.79 5.56 -2.25
N TYR A 36 0.85 4.75 -2.72
CA TYR A 36 0.86 4.26 -4.11
C TYR A 36 0.36 5.30 -5.13
N ALA A 37 -0.31 6.37 -4.68
CA ALA A 37 -0.82 7.43 -5.55
C ALA A 37 0.19 8.55 -5.87
N SER A 38 1.47 8.37 -5.53
CA SER A 38 2.50 9.43 -5.64
C SER A 38 2.16 10.69 -4.80
N ARG A 39 1.39 10.53 -3.71
CA ARG A 39 0.90 11.63 -2.85
C ARG A 39 1.29 11.43 -1.39
N ALA A 40 2.35 10.67 -1.15
CA ALA A 40 2.82 10.39 0.21
C ALA A 40 3.12 11.68 0.98
N THR A 41 2.54 11.80 2.16
CA THR A 41 2.84 12.84 3.15
C THR A 41 3.50 12.23 4.38
N PRO A 42 4.13 13.01 5.26
CA PRO A 42 4.73 12.48 6.49
C PRO A 42 3.75 11.68 7.35
N ARG A 43 2.48 12.10 7.40
CA ARG A 43 1.41 11.45 8.17
C ARG A 43 1.06 10.06 7.63
N ASP A 44 1.24 9.82 6.34
CA ASP A 44 0.97 8.51 5.75
C ASP A 44 1.95 7.42 6.21
N PHE A 45 3.06 7.83 6.84
CA PHE A 45 4.03 6.91 7.42
C PHE A 45 3.77 6.62 8.91
N ASP A 46 2.86 7.35 9.55
CA ASP A 46 2.53 7.15 10.97
C ASP A 46 1.90 5.77 11.21
N ILE A 47 1.36 5.12 10.18
CA ILE A 47 0.83 3.75 10.28
C ILE A 47 1.91 2.69 10.50
N TYR A 48 3.19 2.98 10.23
CA TYR A 48 4.27 2.01 10.33
C TYR A 48 4.92 2.01 11.72
N ALA A 49 5.43 0.85 12.13
CA ALA A 49 6.39 0.76 13.23
C ALA A 49 7.77 1.28 12.79
N GLU A 50 8.59 1.77 13.73
CA GLU A 50 9.92 2.32 13.42
C GLU A 50 10.84 1.29 12.74
N ASN A 51 10.74 0.03 13.13
CA ASN A 51 11.50 -1.10 12.61
C ASN A 51 10.75 -1.88 11.51
N ALA A 52 9.69 -1.32 10.95
CA ALA A 52 8.90 -1.99 9.92
C ALA A 52 9.75 -2.32 8.68
N ALA A 53 9.36 -3.36 7.96
CA ALA A 53 9.98 -3.74 6.70
C ALA A 53 9.00 -3.57 5.53
N PHE A 54 9.52 -3.12 4.39
CA PHE A 54 8.81 -3.11 3.12
C PHE A 54 9.58 -3.91 2.06
N GLU A 55 8.89 -4.79 1.35
CA GLU A 55 9.46 -5.61 0.29
C GLU A 55 8.56 -5.66 -0.95
N ASP A 56 9.13 -5.32 -2.09
CA ASP A 56 8.56 -5.53 -3.43
C ASP A 56 9.62 -6.18 -4.35
N PRO A 57 9.32 -6.66 -5.57
CA PRO A 57 10.33 -7.30 -6.43
C PRO A 57 11.59 -6.47 -6.72
N LEU A 58 11.52 -5.13 -6.63
CA LEU A 58 12.59 -4.17 -6.92
C LEU A 58 13.24 -3.58 -5.66
N THR A 59 12.56 -3.63 -4.51
CA THR A 59 12.86 -2.81 -3.32
C THR A 59 12.91 -3.65 -2.04
N SER A 60 13.96 -3.46 -1.24
CA SER A 60 14.07 -3.99 0.13
C SER A 60 14.32 -2.84 1.11
N ALA A 61 13.29 -2.41 1.85
CA ALA A 61 13.43 -1.39 2.88
C ALA A 61 13.32 -2.02 4.26
N ASN A 62 14.27 -1.71 5.13
CA ASN A 62 14.27 -2.12 6.53
C ASN A 62 14.35 -0.85 7.39
N GLY A 63 13.31 -0.62 8.18
CA GLY A 63 13.12 0.57 8.99
C GLY A 63 12.37 1.70 8.28
N LEU A 64 11.71 2.53 9.07
CA LEU A 64 10.80 3.58 8.61
C LEU A 64 11.46 4.57 7.63
N GLN A 65 12.73 4.94 7.84
CA GLN A 65 13.42 5.90 6.98
C GLN A 65 13.66 5.35 5.55
N GLN A 66 13.94 4.05 5.44
CA GLN A 66 14.08 3.40 4.13
C GLN A 66 12.72 3.27 3.45
N ILE A 67 11.67 2.95 4.21
CA ILE A 67 10.29 2.91 3.70
C ILE A 67 9.89 4.28 3.14
N LYS A 68 10.12 5.36 3.90
CA LYS A 68 9.91 6.74 3.44
C LYS A 68 10.63 7.00 2.12
N SER A 69 11.89 6.59 2.02
CA SER A 69 12.67 6.81 0.80
C SER A 69 12.13 6.03 -0.40
N ALA A 70 11.70 4.79 -0.21
CA ALA A 70 11.08 4.00 -1.26
C ALA A 70 9.84 4.72 -1.81
N PHE A 71 8.90 5.11 -0.95
CA PHE A 71 7.65 5.74 -1.40
C PHE A 71 7.84 7.18 -1.91
N TYR A 72 8.70 7.99 -1.30
CA TYR A 72 8.99 9.33 -1.81
C TYR A 72 9.75 9.33 -3.15
N SER A 73 10.36 8.21 -3.53
CA SER A 73 11.00 8.08 -4.84
C SER A 73 10.01 7.84 -5.98
N ILE A 74 8.81 7.30 -5.70
CA ILE A 74 7.79 6.99 -6.70
C ILE A 74 7.45 8.20 -7.59
N PRO A 75 7.09 9.39 -7.07
CA PRO A 75 6.78 10.56 -7.91
C PRO A 75 7.98 11.07 -8.73
N LYS A 76 9.22 10.68 -8.39
CA LYS A 76 10.42 11.03 -9.17
C LYS A 76 10.62 10.11 -10.38
N VAL A 77 10.10 8.88 -10.30
CA VAL A 77 10.22 7.88 -11.36
C VAL A 77 8.98 7.89 -12.26
N PHE A 78 7.80 7.94 -11.65
CA PHE A 78 6.51 7.84 -12.35
C PHE A 78 5.83 9.21 -12.43
N LYS A 79 5.33 9.56 -13.62
CA LYS A 79 4.54 10.80 -13.81
C LYS A 79 3.18 10.71 -13.15
N GLU A 80 2.63 9.51 -13.08
CA GLU A 80 1.37 9.20 -12.41
C GLU A 80 1.48 7.77 -11.87
N SER A 81 1.04 7.55 -10.64
CA SER A 81 0.83 6.22 -10.08
C SER A 81 -0.45 6.25 -9.26
N ARG A 82 -1.22 5.17 -9.24
CA ARG A 82 -2.37 4.99 -8.34
C ARG A 82 -2.86 3.55 -8.34
N ILE A 83 -3.49 3.14 -7.24
CA ILE A 83 -4.35 1.95 -7.22
C ILE A 83 -5.68 2.34 -7.89
N VAL A 84 -6.08 1.61 -8.93
CA VAL A 84 -7.31 1.89 -9.70
C VAL A 84 -8.49 1.07 -9.19
N GLU A 85 -8.25 -0.16 -8.76
CA GLU A 85 -9.24 -1.09 -8.25
C GLU A 85 -8.60 -1.87 -7.11
N TYR A 86 -9.36 -2.14 -6.05
CA TYR A 86 -8.89 -3.01 -4.98
C TYR A 86 -10.02 -3.68 -4.21
N THR A 87 -9.69 -4.81 -3.59
CA THR A 87 -10.53 -5.48 -2.59
C THR A 87 -9.70 -5.72 -1.33
N VAL A 88 -10.31 -5.54 -0.17
CA VAL A 88 -9.63 -5.67 1.13
C VAL A 88 -10.19 -6.87 1.88
N LYS A 89 -9.31 -7.68 2.46
CA LYS A 89 -9.65 -8.72 3.42
C LYS A 89 -8.82 -8.51 4.68
N GLU A 90 -9.48 -8.40 5.81
CA GLU A 90 -8.85 -8.26 7.12
C GLU A 90 -9.06 -9.55 7.91
N ASN A 91 -7.97 -10.11 8.46
CA ASN A 91 -8.00 -11.32 9.27
C ASN A 91 -7.26 -11.05 10.59
N GLU A 92 -7.89 -11.38 11.72
CA GLU A 92 -7.20 -11.43 13.00
C GLU A 92 -6.47 -12.77 13.12
N VAL A 93 -5.14 -12.73 13.25
CA VAL A 93 -4.30 -13.93 13.33
C VAL A 93 -4.18 -14.41 14.78
N SER A 94 -4.07 -13.45 15.70
CA SER A 94 -4.01 -13.66 17.15
C SER A 94 -4.34 -12.32 17.83
N PRO A 95 -4.67 -12.28 19.13
CA PRO A 95 -4.99 -11.03 19.82
C PRO A 95 -3.93 -9.94 19.57
N GLY A 96 -4.36 -8.82 18.97
CA GLY A 96 -3.49 -7.67 18.65
C GLY A 96 -2.60 -7.83 17.42
N LYS A 97 -2.71 -8.96 16.68
CA LYS A 97 -2.03 -9.19 15.40
C LYS A 97 -3.04 -9.44 14.28
N HIS A 98 -2.91 -8.64 13.23
CA HIS A 98 -3.82 -8.68 12.08
C HIS A 98 -3.04 -8.81 10.79
N GLU A 99 -3.65 -9.48 9.81
CA GLU A 99 -3.19 -9.51 8.43
C GLU A 99 -4.26 -8.82 7.56
N ILE A 100 -3.85 -7.80 6.81
CA ILE A 100 -4.68 -7.18 5.79
C ILE A 100 -4.13 -7.57 4.42
N LEU A 101 -4.99 -8.15 3.59
CA LEU A 101 -4.70 -8.51 2.21
C LEU A 101 -5.46 -7.54 1.31
N VAL A 102 -4.74 -6.91 0.38
CA VAL A 102 -5.31 -6.01 -0.61
C VAL A 102 -5.01 -6.57 -2.00
N ASP A 103 -6.02 -7.15 -2.64
CA ASP A 103 -5.95 -7.51 -4.05
C ASP A 103 -6.16 -6.23 -4.84
N SER A 104 -5.18 -5.80 -5.63
CA SER A 104 -5.17 -4.47 -6.24
C SER A 104 -4.76 -4.51 -7.70
N LYS A 105 -5.30 -3.58 -8.47
CA LYS A 105 -4.79 -3.20 -9.79
C LYS A 105 -4.15 -1.83 -9.66
N GLN A 106 -2.87 -1.74 -9.98
CA GLN A 106 -2.06 -0.54 -9.95
C GLN A 106 -1.85 -0.02 -11.37
N TYR A 107 -1.93 1.29 -11.53
CA TYR A 107 -1.67 1.98 -12.79
C TYR A 107 -0.44 2.86 -12.62
N TYR A 108 0.47 2.78 -13.59
CA TYR A 108 1.67 3.59 -13.67
C TYR A 108 1.80 4.26 -15.03
N LYS A 109 2.20 5.53 -15.05
CA LYS A 109 2.59 6.26 -16.25
C LYS A 109 4.09 6.55 -16.24
N PHE A 110 4.82 5.86 -17.10
CA PHE A 110 6.27 6.00 -17.23
C PHE A 110 6.64 6.34 -18.67
N LEU A 111 7.34 7.45 -18.89
CA LEU A 111 7.78 7.92 -20.22
C LEU A 111 6.68 7.94 -21.31
N GLY A 112 5.44 8.26 -20.93
CA GLY A 112 4.30 8.33 -21.85
C GLY A 112 3.67 6.97 -22.17
N LYS A 113 4.11 5.89 -21.52
CA LYS A 113 3.46 4.58 -21.59
C LYS A 113 2.66 4.33 -20.32
N ASP A 114 1.47 3.80 -20.53
CA ASP A 114 0.57 3.33 -19.49
C ASP A 114 0.85 1.86 -19.19
N VAL A 115 1.02 1.53 -17.91
CA VAL A 115 1.30 0.18 -17.43
C VAL A 115 0.31 -0.15 -16.33
N ASP A 116 -0.50 -1.18 -16.56
CA ASP A 116 -1.35 -1.78 -15.55
C ASP A 116 -0.65 -2.99 -14.94
N LEU A 117 -0.63 -3.07 -13.62
CA LEU A 117 -0.03 -4.16 -12.84
C LEU A 117 -1.04 -4.70 -11.85
N VAL A 118 -1.26 -6.01 -11.84
CA VAL A 118 -2.04 -6.66 -10.78
C VAL A 118 -1.09 -6.97 -9.63
N SER A 119 -1.43 -6.54 -8.41
CA SER A 119 -0.63 -6.80 -7.23
C SER A 119 -1.45 -7.29 -6.04
N LEU A 120 -0.86 -8.13 -5.22
CA LEU A 120 -1.36 -8.49 -3.90
C LEU A 120 -0.50 -7.82 -2.84
N ILE A 121 -1.06 -6.81 -2.16
CA ILE A 121 -0.39 -6.17 -1.03
C ILE A 121 -0.76 -6.92 0.25
N LYS A 122 0.24 -7.27 1.06
CA LYS A 122 0.07 -7.91 2.36
C LYS A 122 0.62 -7.01 3.45
N LEU A 123 -0.22 -6.68 4.43
CA LEU A 123 0.13 -5.86 5.57
C LEU A 123 0.00 -6.70 6.84
N TYR A 124 1.09 -6.82 7.58
CA TYR A 124 1.12 -7.43 8.89
C TYR A 124 1.12 -6.32 9.93
N ILE A 125 0.13 -6.36 10.81
CA ILE A 125 -0.10 -5.34 11.82
C ILE A 125 0.08 -5.97 13.19
N GLU A 126 0.87 -5.31 14.03
CA GLU A 126 0.99 -5.64 15.45
C GLU A 126 0.72 -4.37 16.26
N ASN A 127 -0.16 -4.46 17.25
CA ASN A 127 -0.52 -3.34 18.12
C ASN A 127 -0.96 -2.08 17.35
N GLY A 128 -1.69 -2.27 16.24
CA GLY A 128 -2.22 -1.18 15.41
C GLY A 128 -1.21 -0.50 14.48
N LYS A 129 0.04 -1.01 14.40
CA LYS A 129 1.07 -0.51 13.47
C LYS A 129 1.47 -1.58 12.46
N VAL A 130 1.74 -1.16 11.22
CA VAL A 130 2.28 -2.04 10.18
C VAL A 130 3.74 -2.35 10.51
N VAL A 131 4.04 -3.64 10.73
CA VAL A 131 5.39 -4.14 10.98
C VAL A 131 6.03 -4.76 9.74
N ARG A 132 5.21 -5.22 8.79
CA ARG A 132 5.68 -5.76 7.50
C ARG A 132 4.68 -5.45 6.41
N HIS A 133 5.19 -4.91 5.30
CA HIS A 133 4.43 -4.59 4.11
C HIS A 133 5.09 -5.29 2.92
N GLU A 134 4.36 -6.18 2.28
CA GLU A 134 4.82 -6.86 1.07
C GLU A 134 3.95 -6.46 -0.11
N ASP A 135 4.55 -6.19 -1.26
CA ASP A 135 3.87 -5.92 -2.51
C ASP A 135 4.20 -7.04 -3.51
N TRP A 136 3.23 -7.90 -3.79
CA TRP A 136 3.42 -9.10 -4.62
C TRP A 136 2.91 -8.83 -6.03
N TRP A 137 3.82 -8.43 -6.92
CA TRP A 137 3.51 -8.18 -8.32
C TRP A 137 3.10 -9.48 -9.03
N ASP A 138 2.04 -9.41 -9.83
CA ASP A 138 1.37 -10.56 -10.45
C ASP A 138 1.00 -11.66 -9.44
N LYS A 139 0.74 -11.28 -8.18
CA LYS A 139 0.46 -12.18 -7.06
C LYS A 139 1.59 -13.17 -6.78
N LYS A 140 2.80 -12.88 -7.24
CA LYS A 140 3.99 -13.70 -6.99
C LYS A 140 4.76 -13.15 -5.79
N PRO A 141 5.20 -14.01 -4.86
CA PRO A 141 5.95 -13.55 -3.71
C PRO A 141 7.23 -12.82 -4.15
N PRO A 142 7.60 -11.72 -3.46
CA PRO A 142 8.82 -10.97 -3.78
C PRO A 142 10.10 -11.82 -3.60
N ARG A 143 10.02 -12.95 -2.88
CA ARG A 143 11.11 -13.94 -2.71
C ARG A 143 10.87 -15.28 -3.43
N SER A 144 9.92 -15.33 -4.37
CA SER A 144 9.61 -16.59 -5.05
C SER A 144 10.63 -16.91 -6.15
N ARG A 145 10.93 -18.20 -6.29
CA ARG A 145 11.74 -18.76 -7.38
C ARG A 145 11.08 -18.58 -8.76
N GLU A 146 9.82 -18.17 -8.82
CA GLU A 146 9.10 -17.88 -10.07
C GLU A 146 9.29 -16.45 -10.58
N THR A 147 9.71 -15.54 -9.70
CA THR A 147 10.17 -14.19 -10.05
C THR A 147 11.56 -14.23 -10.74
N GLU A 148 12.26 -15.37 -10.64
CA GLU A 148 13.51 -15.66 -11.40
C GLU A 148 13.27 -15.90 -12.90
N LYS A 149 12.02 -16.03 -13.35
CA LYS A 149 11.67 -16.22 -14.77
C LYS A 149 11.47 -14.92 -15.55
N ILE A 150 11.69 -13.76 -14.92
CA ILE A 150 11.93 -12.52 -15.67
C ILE A 150 13.31 -12.69 -16.35
N PRO A 151 13.45 -12.53 -17.67
CA PRO A 151 14.66 -12.93 -18.37
C PRO A 151 15.85 -12.11 -17.85
N MET A 152 16.83 -12.83 -17.27
CA MET A 152 18.14 -12.37 -16.78
C MET A 152 18.15 -11.79 -15.35
N PHE A 153 18.88 -12.46 -14.42
CA PHE A 153 19.47 -11.91 -13.17
C PHE A 153 18.80 -12.14 -11.79
N GLY A 154 18.54 -13.38 -11.32
CA GLY A 154 18.10 -13.61 -9.93
C GLY A 154 19.03 -13.01 -8.83
N ARG A 155 20.34 -13.32 -8.84
CA ARG A 155 21.31 -12.80 -7.85
C ARG A 155 21.69 -11.33 -8.07
N ALA A 156 21.78 -10.88 -9.32
CA ALA A 156 22.09 -9.48 -9.56
C ALA A 156 20.89 -8.58 -9.32
N MET A 157 19.65 -9.07 -9.44
CA MET A 157 18.46 -8.35 -9.00
C MET A 157 18.42 -8.17 -7.49
N GLU A 158 18.85 -9.14 -6.67
CA GLU A 158 18.92 -8.93 -5.20
C GLU A 158 19.99 -7.89 -4.83
N VAL A 159 21.17 -7.98 -5.42
CA VAL A 159 22.25 -6.98 -5.24
C VAL A 159 21.81 -5.61 -5.79
N MET A 160 21.13 -5.57 -6.92
CA MET A 160 20.55 -4.36 -7.52
C MET A 160 19.43 -3.82 -6.65
N ARG A 161 18.59 -4.65 -6.04
CA ARG A 161 17.50 -4.24 -5.14
C ARG A 161 18.05 -3.61 -3.85
N ARG A 162 19.05 -4.24 -3.23
CA ARG A 162 19.72 -3.68 -2.03
C ARG A 162 20.56 -2.44 -2.39
N GLY A 163 21.26 -2.46 -3.52
CA GLY A 163 22.06 -1.33 -4.01
C GLY A 163 21.21 -0.14 -4.48
N ALA A 164 20.08 -0.42 -5.14
CA ALA A 164 19.08 0.57 -5.53
C ALA A 164 18.47 1.21 -4.30
N MET A 165 18.17 0.44 -3.25
CA MET A 165 17.67 1.03 -2.01
C MET A 165 18.66 1.94 -1.32
N LEU A 166 19.95 1.57 -1.26
CA LEU A 166 20.98 2.50 -0.76
C LEU A 166 21.06 3.78 -1.59
N THR A 167 20.99 3.65 -2.92
CA THR A 167 21.05 4.78 -3.86
C THR A 167 19.82 5.68 -3.72
N ILE A 168 18.62 5.10 -3.72
CA ILE A 168 17.35 5.80 -3.53
C ILE A 168 17.36 6.51 -2.17
N HIS A 169 17.75 5.82 -1.10
CA HIS A 169 17.80 6.40 0.24
C HIS A 169 18.70 7.65 0.29
N ALA A 170 19.89 7.59 -0.32
CA ALA A 170 20.77 8.75 -0.43
C ALA A 170 20.15 9.89 -1.28
N MET A 171 19.59 9.58 -2.45
CA MET A 171 18.90 10.56 -3.33
C MET A 171 17.68 11.21 -2.67
N MET A 172 17.05 10.52 -1.71
CA MET A 172 15.89 11.00 -0.95
C MET A 172 16.28 11.65 0.39
N GLY A 173 17.56 12.00 0.58
CA GLY A 173 18.00 12.67 1.81
C GLY A 173 17.79 11.82 3.06
N PHE A 174 17.93 10.50 2.93
CA PHE A 174 17.76 9.51 3.99
C PHE A 174 16.34 9.47 4.58
N GLY A 175 15.33 9.66 3.73
CA GLY A 175 13.92 9.57 4.14
C GLY A 175 13.43 10.76 4.95
N LYS A 176 14.14 11.90 4.87
CA LYS A 176 13.64 13.18 5.37
C LYS A 176 12.38 13.57 4.62
N ASP A 177 11.44 14.14 5.34
CA ASP A 177 10.19 14.63 4.77
C ASP A 177 10.49 15.77 3.77
N PRO A 178 9.81 15.80 2.61
CA PRO A 178 9.98 16.89 1.66
C PRO A 178 9.53 18.21 2.31
N GLN A 179 10.33 19.27 2.11
CA GLN A 179 9.92 20.60 2.56
C GLN A 179 8.75 21.09 1.69
N PRO A 180 7.75 21.78 2.27
CA PRO A 180 6.71 22.41 1.48
C PRO A 180 7.35 23.42 0.53
N GLU A 181 7.00 23.37 -0.75
CA GLU A 181 7.41 24.39 -1.72
C GLU A 181 6.80 25.74 -1.27
N THR A 182 7.66 26.68 -0.85
CA THR A 182 7.33 28.09 -0.58
C THR A 182 7.04 28.86 -1.84
#